data_AF-A0ABC8EIS3-F1
#
_entry.id   AF-A0ABC8EIS3-F1
#
_cell.length_a   1.000
_cell.length_b   1.000
_cell.length_c   1.000
_cell.angle_alpha   90.00
_cell.angle_beta   90.00
_cell.angle_gamma   90.00
#
_symmetry.space_group_name_H-M   'P 1'
#
loop_
_entity.id
_entity.type
_entity.pdbx_description
1 polymer ?
#
loop_
_entity_poly.entity_id
_entity_poly.type
_entity_poly.pdbx_seq_one_letter_code
_entity_poly.pdbx_strand_id
1 'polypeptide(L)' 'MADPIIKLEDVTKTYRSKKTLLKGADQTVVALNKVSLEIARGDIFGLVGQSVAGRQPPED' A
#
# COMPACT_ATOMS: atom_id res chain seq x y z
N MET A 1 -3.41 27.20 -10.98
CA MET A 1 -3.57 25.73 -10.88
C MET A 1 -4.80 25.49 -10.02
N ALA A 2 -5.67 24.56 -10.39
CA ALA A 2 -6.89 24.27 -9.60
C ALA A 2 -6.50 23.53 -8.31
N ASP A 3 -7.21 23.78 -7.21
CA ASP A 3 -6.97 23.07 -5.95
C ASP A 3 -7.23 21.56 -6.15
N PRO A 4 -6.31 20.67 -5.70
CA PRO A 4 -6.50 19.24 -5.84
C PRO A 4 -7.70 18.79 -5.02
N ILE A 5 -8.49 17.87 -5.58
CA ILE A 5 -9.63 17.26 -4.87
C ILE A 5 -9.18 16.07 -4.01
N ILE A 6 -8.03 15.47 -4.33
CA ILE A 6 -7.35 14.47 -3.52
C ILE A 6 -5.89 14.85 -3.43
N LYS A 7 -5.36 14.90 -2.21
CA LYS A 7 -3.94 15.12 -1.91
C LYS A 7 -3.47 14.06 -0.92
N LEU A 8 -2.45 13.31 -1.29
CA LEU A 8 -1.71 12.37 -0.46
C LEU A 8 -0.31 12.94 -0.28
N GLU A 9 0.16 13.05 0.96
CA GLU A 9 1.49 13.54 1.31
C GLU A 9 2.19 12.52 2.19
N ASP A 10 3.31 11.97 1.70
CA ASP A 10 4.19 11.02 2.39
C ASP A 10 3.47 9.85 3.06
N VAL A 11 2.39 9.36 2.43
CA VAL A 11 1.53 8.33 3.01
C VAL A 11 2.27 6.99 3.07
N THR A 12 2.34 6.44 4.28
CA THR A 12 2.93 5.13 4.55
C THR A 12 1.89 4.21 5.18
N LYS A 13 1.80 2.97 4.68
CA LYS A 13 0.89 1.94 5.21
C LYS A 13 1.67 0.67 5.43
N THR A 14 1.59 0.14 6.65
CA THR A 14 2.18 -1.13 7.04
C THR A 14 1.13 -2.07 7.59
N TYR A 15 1.23 -3.36 7.28
CA TYR A 15 0.43 -4.43 7.86
C TYR A 15 1.33 -5.32 8.71
N ARG A 16 0.84 -5.74 9.88
CA ARG A 16 1.52 -6.72 10.75
C ARG A 16 0.76 -8.03 10.68
N SER A 17 1.46 -9.15 10.49
CA SER A 17 0.83 -10.47 10.63
C SER A 17 0.67 -10.81 12.12
N LYS A 18 -0.47 -11.40 12.51
CA LYS A 18 -0.65 -11.92 13.87
C LYS A 18 0.07 -13.27 13.98
N LYS A 19 0.83 -13.48 15.06
CA LYS A 19 1.41 -14.78 15.42
C LYS A 19 0.36 -15.88 15.34
N THR A 20 0.63 -16.93 14.58
CA THR A 20 0.00 -18.23 14.81
C THR A 20 0.78 -18.92 15.94
N LEU A 21 0.09 -19.60 16.84
CA LEU A 21 0.67 -20.20 18.06
C LEU A 21 1.76 -21.27 17.81
N LEU A 22 2.10 -21.57 16.56
CA LEU A 22 2.94 -22.72 16.19
C LEU A 22 4.21 -22.41 15.41
N LYS A 23 4.39 -21.24 14.77
CA LYS A 23 5.67 -20.85 14.11
C LYS A 23 5.55 -19.48 13.42
N GLY A 24 6.45 -18.54 13.73
CA GLY A 24 6.70 -17.38 12.88
C GLY A 24 7.13 -16.12 13.63
N ALA A 25 8.20 -15.47 13.13
CA ALA A 25 8.59 -14.13 13.54
C ALA A 25 7.52 -13.11 13.13
N ASP A 26 7.42 -12.00 13.88
CA ASP A 26 6.55 -10.86 13.53
C ASP A 26 6.96 -10.34 12.14
N GLN A 27 6.16 -10.59 11.11
CA GLN A 27 6.41 -10.04 9.77
C GLN A 27 5.62 -8.75 9.60
N THR A 28 6.35 -7.68 9.30
CA THR A 28 5.78 -6.38 8.91
C THR A 28 5.90 -6.22 7.40
N VAL A 29 4.78 -6.02 6.73
CA VAL A 29 4.71 -5.76 5.29
C VAL A 29 4.45 -4.27 5.07
N VAL A 30 5.34 -3.60 4.33
CA VAL A 30 5.14 -2.21 3.89
C VAL A 30 4.32 -2.24 2.61
N ALA A 31 3.07 -1.78 2.67
CA ALA A 31 2.16 -1.74 1.54
C ALA A 31 2.19 -0.40 0.78
N LEU A 32 2.41 0.71 1.48
CA LEU A 32 2.70 2.02 0.89
C LEU A 32 3.93 2.58 1.59
N ASN A 33 4.87 3.14 0.85
CA ASN A 33 6.10 3.73 1.38
C ASN A 33 6.25 5.17 0.90
N LYS A 34 5.92 6.14 1.76
CA LYS A 34 6.01 7.58 1.51
C LYS A 34 5.44 7.99 0.14
N VAL A 35 4.21 7.57 -0.13
CA VAL A 35 3.54 7.86 -1.40
C VAL A 35 2.91 9.25 -1.34
N SER A 36 3.24 10.09 -2.32
CA SER A 36 2.62 11.39 -2.53
C SER A 36 1.94 11.43 -3.90
N LEU A 37 0.69 11.92 -3.94
CA LEU A 37 -0.14 11.96 -5.14
C LEU A 37 -1.15 13.11 -5.04
N GLU A 38 -1.34 13.83 -6.14
CA GLU A 38 -2.37 14.86 -6.28
C GLU A 38 -3.28 14.50 -7.46
N ILE A 39 -4.59 14.64 -7.26
CA ILE A 39 -5.59 14.46 -8.32
C ILE A 39 -6.43 15.73 -8.36
N ALA A 40 -6.42 16.42 -9.50
CA ALA A 40 -7.18 17.62 -9.72
C ALA A 40 -8.63 17.31 -10.15
N ARG A 41 -9.50 18.32 -10.06
CA ARG A 41 -10.87 18.19 -10.54
C ARG A 41 -10.88 17.97 -12.05
N GLY A 42 -11.51 16.88 -12.49
CA GLY A 42 -11.63 16.53 -13.90
C GLY A 42 -10.59 15.52 -14.38
N ASP A 43 -9.59 15.18 -13.55
CA ASP A 43 -8.61 14.16 -13.88
C ASP A 43 -9.24 12.75 -13.85
N ILE A 44 -8.82 11.91 -14.79
CA ILE A 44 -9.05 10.47 -14.75
C ILE A 44 -7.73 9.81 -14.37
N PHE A 45 -7.68 9.25 -13.16
CA PHE A 45 -6.51 8.55 -12.63
C PHE A 45 -6.71 7.03 -12.67
N GLY A 46 -5.77 6.31 -13.28
CA GLY A 46 -5.77 4.84 -13.34
C GLY A 46 -4.68 4.24 -12.46
N LEU A 47 -5.05 3.35 -11.53
CA LEU A 47 -4.11 2.58 -10.72
C LEU A 47 -3.86 1.21 -11.37
N VAL A 48 -2.61 0.96 -11.76
CA VAL A 48 -2.19 -0.30 -12.36
C VAL A 48 -1.02 -0.90 -11.59
N GLY A 49 -0.95 -2.22 -11.53
CA GLY A 49 0.11 -2.94 -10.86
C GLY A 49 -0.04 -4.44 -11.10
N GLN A 50 1.04 -5.18 -10.89
CA GLN A 50 0.98 -6.64 -10.94
C GLN A 50 0.01 -7.15 -9.87
N SER A 51 -0.98 -7.94 -10.27
CA SER A 51 -1.83 -8.64 -9.30
C SER A 51 -0.98 -9.69 -8.58
N VAL A 52 -0.88 -9.57 -7.27
CA VAL A 52 -0.32 -10.58 -6.37
C VAL A 52 -1.43 -11.28 -5.57
N ALA A 53 -2.68 -11.22 -6.03
CA ALA A 53 -3.82 -11.86 -5.37
C ALA A 53 -3.54 -13.37 -5.22
N GLY A 54 -3.28 -13.79 -3.98
CA GLY A 54 -2.96 -15.18 -3.65
C GLY A 54 -1.46 -15.52 -3.51
N ARG A 55 -0.53 -14.56 -3.65
CA ARG A 55 0.88 -14.82 -3.34
C ARG A 55 1.02 -15.13 -1.84
N GLN A 56 1.38 -16.38 -1.51
CA GLN A 56 1.75 -16.75 -0.16
C GLN A 56 3.01 -15.97 0.27
N PRO A 57 3.17 -15.67 1.57
CA PRO A 57 4.41 -15.09 2.06
C PRO A 57 5.60 -15.95 1.59
N PRO A 58 6.78 -15.37 1.38
CA PRO A 58 7.98 -16.17 1.16
C PRO A 58 8.09 -17.21 2.28
N GLU A 59 8.05 -18.47 1.88
CA GLU A 59 8.44 -19.61 2.68
C GLU A 59 9.98 -19.59 2.78
N ASP A 60 10.50 -19.83 4.00
CA ASP A 60 11.93 -19.74 4.32
C ASP A 60 12.82 -20.50 3.32
#